data_AF-A0A9X5XBW7-F1
#
_entry.id   AF-A0A9X5XBW7-F1
#
_cell.length_a   1.000
_cell.length_b   1.000
_cell.length_c   1.000
_cell.angle_alpha   90.00
_cell.angle_beta   90.00
_cell.angle_gamma   90.00
#
_symmetry.space_group_name_H-M   'P 1'
#
loop_
_entity.id
_entity.type
_entity.pdbx_description
1 polymer ?
#
loop_
_entity_poly.entity_id
_entity_poly.type
_entity_poly.pdbx_seq_one_letter_code
_entity_poly.pdbx_strand_id
1 'polypeptide(L)'
;MADLITVENPDDPRLRDYTGLTDVELRRKREPVEGLFIAEGEKVIRRAKDAGYEMRSMLLSAKWVDVMRDVIDELPAPVYAVSPELAEQ
;
A
#
# COMPACT_ATOMS: atom_id res chain seq x y z
N MET A 1 10.03 6.15 10.97
CA MET A 1 8.76 6.88 10.82
C MET A 1 8.59 7.14 9.34
N ALA A 2 7.51 6.62 8.78
CA ALA A 2 7.26 6.74 7.35
C ALA A 2 6.97 8.19 6.96
N ASP A 3 7.37 8.55 5.74
CA ASP A 3 6.89 9.77 5.09
C ASP A 3 5.45 9.56 4.62
N LEU A 4 4.52 10.25 5.28
CA LEU A 4 3.11 10.30 4.90
C LEU A 4 2.92 11.35 3.81
N ILE A 5 2.56 10.91 2.60
CA ILE A 5 2.45 11.75 1.41
C ILE A 5 1.00 11.71 0.94
N THR A 6 0.34 12.86 0.95
CA THR A 6 -0.99 13.00 0.33
C THR A 6 -0.85 13.00 -1.18
N VAL A 7 -1.62 12.15 -1.86
CA VAL A 7 -1.67 12.05 -3.33
C VAL A 7 -3.08 12.41 -3.78
N GLU A 8 -3.19 13.43 -4.63
CA GLU A 8 -4.47 13.96 -5.12
C GLU A 8 -4.71 13.64 -6.60
N ASN A 9 -3.68 13.20 -7.32
CA ASN A 9 -3.77 12.84 -8.73
C ASN A 9 -3.85 11.30 -8.87
N PRO A 10 -4.94 10.74 -9.44
CA PRO A 10 -5.06 9.29 -9.66
C PRO A 10 -3.98 8.73 -10.59
N ASP A 11 -3.45 9.56 -11.51
CA ASP A 11 -2.39 9.18 -12.45
C ASP A 11 -0.97 9.35 -11.87
N ASP A 12 -0.82 9.66 -10.57
CA ASP A 12 0.50 9.81 -9.94
C ASP A 12 1.32 8.51 -10.12
N PRO A 13 2.54 8.57 -10.68
CA PRO A 13 3.37 7.38 -10.89
C PRO A 13 3.62 6.53 -9.64
N ARG A 14 3.51 7.10 -8.44
CA ARG A 14 3.63 6.40 -7.16
C ARG A 14 2.50 5.39 -6.92
N LEU A 15 1.34 5.60 -7.55
CA LEU A 15 0.17 4.74 -7.40
C LEU A 15 0.16 3.54 -8.37
N ARG A 16 1.07 3.50 -9.35
CA ARG A 16 1.14 2.46 -10.41
C ARG A 16 1.21 1.03 -9.88
N ASP A 17 1.70 0.85 -8.66
CA ASP A 17 1.75 -0.47 -8.06
C ASP A 17 0.41 -0.99 -7.54
N TYR A 18 -0.53 -0.08 -7.31
CA TYR A 18 -1.84 -0.30 -6.71
C TYR A 18 -2.99 -0.16 -7.71
N THR A 19 -2.77 0.55 -8.82
CA THR A 19 -3.79 0.82 -9.84
C THR A 19 -3.58 -0.03 -11.09
N GLY A 20 -4.64 -0.19 -11.88
CA GLY A 20 -4.58 -0.86 -13.19
C GLY A 20 -4.21 -2.35 -13.13
N LEU A 21 -4.33 -2.99 -11.96
CA LEU A 21 -3.96 -4.39 -11.78
C LEU A 21 -5.06 -5.31 -12.32
N THR A 22 -4.77 -6.01 -13.41
CA THR A 22 -5.61 -7.10 -13.91
C THR A 22 -5.46 -8.37 -13.05
N ASP A 23 -6.41 -9.30 -13.11
CA ASP A 23 -6.31 -10.63 -12.47
C ASP A 23 -5.00 -11.36 -12.79
N VAL A 24 -4.46 -11.17 -14.00
CA VAL A 24 -3.19 -11.76 -14.44
C VAL A 24 -2.01 -11.07 -13.77
N GLU A 25 -2.05 -9.76 -13.58
CA GLU A 25 -1.00 -8.99 -12.88
C GLU A 25 -1.01 -9.25 -11.38
N LEU A 26 -2.20 -9.40 -10.78
CA LEU A 26 -2.33 -9.85 -9.39
C LEU A 26 -1.71 -11.25 -9.19
N ARG A 27 -1.90 -12.17 -10.15
CA ARG A 27 -1.28 -13.50 -10.13
C ARG A 27 0.23 -13.46 -10.38
N ARG A 28 0.71 -12.63 -11.32
CA ARG A 28 2.15 -12.46 -11.62
C ARG A 28 2.92 -11.70 -10.54
N LYS A 29 2.29 -10.84 -9.76
CA LYS A 29 2.89 -10.29 -8.53
C LYS A 29 2.86 -11.34 -7.40
N ARG A 30 1.88 -12.23 -7.36
CA ARG A 30 1.86 -13.34 -6.36
C ARG A 30 2.90 -14.44 -6.60
N GLU A 31 3.34 -14.67 -7.84
CA GLU A 31 4.43 -15.61 -8.18
C GLU A 31 5.61 -14.87 -8.80
N PRO A 32 6.79 -14.81 -8.16
CA PRO A 32 7.64 -13.67 -8.39
C PRO A 32 8.66 -13.88 -9.52
N VAL A 33 8.75 -12.88 -10.39
CA VAL A 33 10.00 -12.57 -11.11
C VAL A 33 11.00 -11.85 -10.17
N GLU A 34 10.54 -11.23 -9.05
CA GLU A 34 11.39 -10.46 -8.10
C GLU A 34 11.10 -10.60 -6.58
N GLY A 35 10.03 -11.28 -6.18
CA GLY A 35 9.67 -11.56 -4.77
C GLY A 35 8.49 -10.73 -4.23
N LEU A 36 7.89 -9.87 -5.06
CA LEU A 36 6.99 -8.80 -4.63
C LEU A 36 5.51 -9.14 -4.79
N PHE A 37 4.75 -9.13 -3.69
CA PHE A 37 3.28 -9.27 -3.69
C PHE A 37 2.57 -8.03 -3.11
N ILE A 38 1.24 -7.96 -3.29
CA ILE A 38 0.38 -6.95 -2.65
C ILE A 38 -0.38 -7.61 -1.50
N ALA A 39 -0.28 -7.00 -0.32
CA ALA A 39 -1.08 -7.33 0.85
C ALA A 39 -2.23 -6.32 0.97
N GLU A 40 -3.47 -6.80 0.89
CA GLU A 40 -4.67 -5.96 0.99
C GLU A 40 -5.47 -6.28 2.26
N GLY A 41 -5.92 -5.23 2.93
CA GLY A 41 -6.70 -5.31 4.15
C GLY A 41 -5.87 -5.22 5.42
N GLU A 42 -6.39 -4.51 6.42
CA GLU A 42 -5.72 -4.22 7.68
C GLU A 42 -5.04 -5.45 8.31
N LYS A 43 -5.81 -6.53 8.52
CA LYS A 43 -5.31 -7.75 9.18
C LYS A 43 -4.18 -8.41 8.40
N VAL A 44 -4.23 -8.37 7.07
CA VAL A 44 -3.22 -8.96 6.19
C VAL A 44 -1.93 -8.13 6.24
N ILE A 45 -2.05 -6.81 6.21
CA ILE A 45 -0.93 -5.87 6.33
C ILE A 45 -0.21 -6.06 7.68
N ARG A 46 -0.98 -6.11 8.79
CA ARG A 46 -0.44 -6.36 10.13
C ARG A 46 0.29 -7.71 10.21
N ARG A 47 -0.33 -8.77 9.68
CA ARG A 47 0.28 -10.10 9.62
C ARG A 47 1.57 -10.13 8.77
N ALA A 48 1.61 -9.38 7.67
CA ALA A 48 2.81 -9.28 6.84
C ALA A 48 3.95 -8.57 7.59
N LYS A 49 3.65 -7.48 8.29
CA LYS A 49 4.59 -6.81 9.19
C LYS A 49 5.12 -7.76 10.27
N ASP A 50 4.22 -8.46 10.98
CA ASP A 50 4.59 -9.37 12.07
C ASP A 50 5.40 -10.58 11.58
N ALA A 51 5.20 -11.00 10.32
CA ALA A 51 5.97 -12.05 9.68
C ALA A 51 7.37 -11.57 9.20
N GLY A 52 7.69 -10.28 9.34
CA GLY A 52 8.99 -9.72 8.98
C GLY A 52 9.16 -9.38 7.50
N TYR A 53 8.06 -9.25 6.73
CA TYR A 53 8.16 -8.78 5.35
C TYR A 53 8.52 -7.29 5.30
N GLU A 54 9.48 -6.94 4.45
CA GLU A 54 9.84 -5.55 4.18
C GLU A 54 8.80 -4.92 3.25
N MET A 55 8.10 -3.87 3.71
CA MET A 55 7.19 -3.14 2.84
C MET A 55 7.98 -2.15 1.98
N ARG A 56 7.74 -2.18 0.68
CA ARG A 56 8.29 -1.18 -0.26
C ARG A 56 7.55 0.15 -0.21
N SER A 57 6.24 0.10 -0.01
CA SER A 57 5.35 1.26 0.10
C SER A 57 3.98 0.82 0.61
N MET A 58 3.19 1.75 1.14
CA MET A 58 1.81 1.54 1.56
C MET A 58 0.88 2.54 0.88
N LEU A 59 -0.30 2.10 0.45
CA LEU A 59 -1.41 2.96 0.03
C LEU A 59 -2.55 2.82 1.03
N LEU A 60 -3.14 3.94 1.44
CA LEU A 60 -4.35 3.95 2.26
C LEU A 60 -5.25 5.14 1.92
N SER A 61 -6.54 4.99 2.19
CA SER A 61 -7.44 6.15 2.24
C SER A 61 -7.16 6.96 3.50
N ALA A 62 -7.21 8.30 3.40
CA ALA A 62 -6.91 9.24 4.47
C ALA A 62 -7.66 8.95 5.78
N LYS A 63 -8.89 8.41 5.71
CA LYS A 63 -9.69 8.02 6.89
C LYS A 63 -9.08 6.90 7.75
N TRP A 64 -8.12 6.16 7.21
CA TRP A 64 -7.46 5.03 7.89
C TRP A 64 -6.10 5.40 8.49
N VAL A 65 -5.61 6.63 8.30
CA VAL A 65 -4.28 7.06 8.77
C VAL A 65 -4.15 6.87 10.29
N ASP A 66 -5.14 7.32 11.05
CA ASP A 66 -5.12 7.22 12.51
C ASP A 66 -5.24 5.77 12.99
N VAL A 67 -6.05 4.96 12.31
CA VAL A 67 -6.25 3.54 12.64
C VAL A 67 -4.99 2.70 12.38
N MET A 68 -4.21 3.09 11.37
CA MET A 68 -2.99 2.40 10.97
C MET A 68 -1.72 3.07 11.54
N ARG A 69 -1.86 4.02 12.47
CA ARG A 69 -0.74 4.84 12.94
C ARG A 69 0.39 4.00 13.55
N ASP A 70 0.02 2.94 14.28
CA ASP A 70 0.96 2.00 14.88
C ASP A 70 1.79 1.24 13.82
N VAL A 71 1.22 0.99 12.65
CA VAL A 71 1.96 0.42 11.51
C VAL A 71 2.83 1.49 10.83
N ILE A 72 2.27 2.68 10.60
CA ILE A 72 2.92 3.80 9.87
C ILE A 72 4.16 4.32 10.61
N ASP A 73 4.09 4.44 11.93
CA ASP A 73 5.18 5.00 12.74
C ASP A 73 6.44 4.14 12.71
N GLU A 74 6.26 2.82 12.65
CA GLU A 74 7.33 1.83 12.60
C GLU A 74 7.84 1.57 11.18
N LEU A 75 7.13 2.04 10.16
CA LEU A 75 7.45 1.74 8.78
C LEU A 75 8.60 2.65 8.26
N PRO A 76 9.63 2.09 7.61
CA PRO A 76 10.70 2.87 6.97
C PRO A 76 10.38 3.30 5.53
N ALA A 77 9.21 2.93 5.01
CA ALA A 77 8.78 3.07 3.63
C ALA A 77 7.73 4.18 3.47
N PRO A 78 7.58 4.79 2.28
CA PRO A 78 6.60 5.84 2.05
C PRO A 78 5.17 5.31 2.17
N VAL A 79 4.30 6.17 2.69
CA VAL A 79 2.88 5.91 2.89
C VAL A 79 2.11 6.94 2.07
N TYR A 80 1.38 6.47 1.06
CA TYR A 80 0.55 7.31 0.20
C TYR A 80 -0.87 7.37 0.75
N ALA A 81 -1.32 8.55 1.14
CA ALA A 81 -2.68 8.81 1.58
C ALA A 81 -3.49 9.42 0.44
N VAL A 82 -4.61 8.80 0.09
CA VAL A 82 -5.53 9.27 -0.95
C VAL A 82 -6.89 9.61 -0.36
N SER A 83 -7.65 10.50 -1.00
CA SER A 83 -9.04 10.74 -0.58
C SER A 83 -9.90 9.48 -0.81
N PRO A 84 -11.01 9.30 -0.08
CA PRO A 84 -11.96 8.22 -0.35
C PRO A 84 -12.44 8.19 -1.81
N GLU A 85 -12.68 9.36 -2.39
CA GLU A 85 -13.15 9.51 -3.78
C GLU A 85 -12.09 9.09 -4.81
N LEU A 86 -10.81 9.25 -4.48
CA LEU A 86 -9.71 8.79 -5.34
C LEU A 86 -9.48 7.28 -5.15
N ALA A 87 -9.62 6.77 -3.93
CA ALA A 87 -9.49 5.33 -3.64
C ALA A 87 -10.54 4.45 -4.33
N GLU A 88 -11.68 5.02 -4.71
CA GLU A 88 -12.81 4.32 -5.37
C GLU A 88 -12.77 4.38 -6.90
N GLN A 89 -11.78 5.06 -7.50
CA GLN A 89 -11.59 5.17 -8.95
C GLN A 89 -10.72 4.04 -9.49
#